data_AF-A0A940QDF4-F1
#
_entry.id   AF-A0A940QDF4-F1
#
_cell.length_a   1.000
_cell.length_b   1.000
_cell.length_c   1.000
_cell.angle_alpha   90.00
_cell.angle_beta   90.00
_cell.angle_gamma   90.00
#
_symmetry.space_group_name_H-M   'P 1'
#
loop_
_entity.id
_entity.type
_entity.pdbx_description
1 polymer ?
#
loop_
_entity_poly.entity_id
_entity_poly.type
_entity_poly.pdbx_seq_one_letter_code
_entity_poly.pdbx_strand_id
1 'polypeptide(L)'
;MGGRGSSSGAKGGATGRNAFFSNVPVEGVPSSSSRAQEVLHGVHDVLSDFGLENSLSRIRYSNEVQLQRKDRNALAGVNGFNQLTISNNYLKSENRETGYTVTGSFYGTGTHEAGHIVAYTLLTNKVMPDGSPIQQATARANGKLEKAVIREAAKRYGSNPQISKYGSTSSAEKVAEAVSDVYTNKAKANPYSRVIVQVLKDTQSGDFKPKINYNSGIKRY
;
A
#
# COMPACT_ATOMS: atom_id res chain seq x y z
N MET A 1 -42.71 -45.39 7.54
CA MET A 1 -41.60 -45.58 8.51
C MET A 1 -40.30 -45.40 7.72
N GLY A 2 -39.35 -44.52 7.99
CA GLY A 2 -39.00 -43.74 9.17
C GLY A 2 -37.46 -43.79 9.32
N GLY A 3 -36.81 -42.62 9.41
CA GLY A 3 -35.41 -42.47 9.89
C GLY A 3 -34.35 -42.35 8.78
N ARG A 4 -33.69 -41.19 8.57
CA ARG A 4 -32.59 -40.60 9.37
C ARG A 4 -31.39 -41.57 9.41
N GLY A 5 -30.20 -41.30 8.86
CA GLY A 5 -29.47 -40.04 8.74
C GLY A 5 -28.11 -40.26 9.41
N SER A 6 -27.01 -39.93 8.74
CA SER A 6 -25.76 -39.49 9.38
C SER A 6 -24.85 -38.86 8.32
N SER A 7 -25.07 -37.57 8.14
CA SER A 7 -24.12 -36.62 7.58
C SER A 7 -22.85 -36.62 8.42
N SER A 8 -21.74 -37.08 7.84
CA SER A 8 -20.40 -36.75 8.34
C SER A 8 -20.15 -35.26 8.10
N GLY A 9 -20.37 -34.46 9.15
CA GLY A 9 -20.13 -33.03 9.15
C GLY A 9 -18.64 -32.73 8.93
N ALA A 10 -18.29 -32.43 7.68
CA ALA A 10 -17.10 -31.66 7.38
C ALA A 10 -17.34 -30.24 7.91
N LYS A 11 -16.64 -29.91 8.99
CA LYS A 11 -16.67 -28.61 9.64
C LYS A 11 -16.37 -27.51 8.62
N GLY A 12 -17.14 -26.43 8.74
CA GLY A 12 -17.24 -25.34 7.77
C GLY A 12 -15.93 -24.67 7.38
N GLY A 13 -15.85 -24.40 6.08
CA GLY A 13 -15.57 -23.04 5.59
C GLY A 13 -14.16 -22.50 5.79
N ALA A 14 -13.18 -23.11 5.15
CA ALA A 14 -11.93 -22.43 4.79
C ALA A 14 -11.95 -21.98 3.32
N THR A 15 -13.06 -21.37 2.86
CA THR A 15 -13.11 -20.75 1.54
C THR A 15 -12.48 -19.36 1.62
N GLY A 16 -11.25 -19.21 1.13
CA GLY A 16 -10.74 -17.90 0.73
C GLY A 16 -9.47 -17.38 1.39
N ARG A 17 -8.62 -18.23 2.00
CA ARG A 17 -7.23 -17.79 2.25
C ARG A 17 -6.54 -17.64 0.89
N ASN A 18 -6.23 -16.41 0.51
CA ASN A 18 -5.27 -16.17 -0.55
C ASN A 18 -3.93 -16.81 -0.09
N ALA A 19 -3.47 -17.86 -0.77
CA ALA A 19 -2.32 -18.67 -0.35
C ALA A 19 -1.07 -17.80 -0.09
N PHE A 20 -0.98 -16.66 -0.77
CA PHE A 20 0.06 -15.64 -0.64
C PHE A 20 0.20 -15.02 0.76
N PHE A 21 -0.91 -14.84 1.49
CA PHE A 21 -0.88 -14.23 2.83
C PHE A 21 -1.10 -15.26 3.94
N SER A 22 -0.89 -16.55 3.65
CA SER A 22 -1.13 -17.65 4.59
C SER A 22 -0.32 -17.54 5.90
N ASN A 23 0.83 -16.86 5.85
CA ASN A 23 1.70 -16.61 7.00
C ASN A 23 1.54 -15.21 7.61
N VAL A 24 0.70 -14.35 7.04
CA VAL A 24 0.44 -13.00 7.57
C VAL A 24 -0.70 -13.09 8.58
N PRO A 25 -0.52 -12.66 9.85
CA PRO A 25 -1.60 -12.61 10.82
C PRO A 25 -2.79 -11.81 10.31
N VAL A 26 -3.99 -12.38 10.44
CA VAL A 26 -5.26 -11.73 10.06
C VAL A 26 -6.12 -11.51 11.30
N GLU A 27 -6.60 -10.28 11.47
CA GLU A 27 -7.52 -9.91 12.54
C GLU A 27 -8.86 -9.44 11.97
N GLY A 28 -9.96 -9.93 12.55
CA GLY A 28 -11.31 -9.63 12.09
C GLY A 28 -11.74 -10.44 10.86
N VAL A 29 -13.01 -10.30 10.49
CA VAL A 29 -13.62 -10.99 9.34
C VAL A 29 -14.11 -9.93 8.35
N PRO A 30 -13.81 -10.06 7.05
CA PRO A 30 -14.29 -9.13 6.05
C PRO A 30 -15.81 -9.24 5.88
N SER A 31 -16.46 -8.09 5.75
CA SER A 31 -17.89 -8.02 5.42
C SER A 31 -18.22 -8.51 4.00
N SER A 32 -17.22 -8.56 3.10
CA SER A 32 -17.31 -9.15 1.77
C SER A 32 -15.97 -9.79 1.38
N SER A 33 -15.99 -11.11 1.15
CA SER A 33 -14.79 -11.89 0.87
C SER A 33 -14.19 -11.59 -0.53
N SER A 34 -15.01 -11.48 -1.58
CA SER A 34 -14.52 -11.20 -2.94
C SER A 34 -13.87 -9.82 -3.06
N ARG A 35 -14.49 -8.81 -2.43
CA ARG A 35 -13.98 -7.44 -2.40
C ARG A 35 -12.69 -7.32 -1.60
N ALA A 36 -12.61 -8.03 -0.47
CA ALA A 36 -11.37 -8.13 0.30
C ALA A 36 -10.26 -8.83 -0.49
N GLN A 37 -10.59 -9.88 -1.25
CA GLN A 37 -9.65 -10.58 -2.13
C GLN A 37 -9.12 -9.66 -3.23
N GLU A 38 -9.95 -8.81 -3.85
CA GLU A 38 -9.49 -7.83 -4.83
C GLU A 38 -8.45 -6.86 -4.25
N VAL A 39 -8.69 -6.32 -3.04
CA VAL A 39 -7.70 -5.46 -2.35
C VAL A 39 -6.40 -6.22 -2.13
N LEU A 40 -6.49 -7.44 -1.60
CA LEU A 40 -5.30 -8.26 -1.33
C LEU A 40 -4.56 -8.67 -2.59
N HIS A 41 -5.24 -8.91 -3.71
CA HIS A 41 -4.61 -9.16 -5.01
C HIS A 41 -3.80 -7.94 -5.48
N GLY A 42 -4.36 -6.73 -5.37
CA GLY A 42 -3.62 -5.51 -5.71
C GLY A 42 -2.37 -5.32 -4.84
N VAL A 43 -2.46 -5.64 -3.55
CA VAL A 43 -1.30 -5.60 -2.66
C VAL A 43 -0.24 -6.62 -3.06
N HIS A 44 -0.68 -7.86 -3.28
CA HIS A 44 0.19 -8.95 -3.68
C HIS A 44 0.96 -8.64 -4.97
N ASP A 45 0.27 -8.22 -6.04
CA ASP A 45 0.89 -8.04 -7.35
C ASP A 45 1.98 -6.95 -7.32
N VAL A 46 1.77 -5.89 -6.55
CA VAL A 46 2.79 -4.86 -6.34
C VAL A 46 3.95 -5.41 -5.51
N LEU A 47 3.69 -6.00 -4.34
CA LEU A 47 4.78 -6.46 -3.47
C LEU A 47 5.64 -7.54 -4.15
N SER A 48 5.04 -8.46 -4.89
CA SER A 48 5.75 -9.51 -5.63
C SER A 48 6.60 -8.95 -6.76
N ASP A 49 6.13 -7.96 -7.50
CA ASP A 49 6.94 -7.30 -8.55
C ASP A 49 8.13 -6.51 -7.99
N PHE A 50 8.10 -6.15 -6.70
CA PHE A 50 9.24 -5.56 -5.98
C PHE A 50 10.09 -6.58 -5.20
N GLY A 51 9.70 -7.86 -5.12
CA GLY A 51 10.33 -8.88 -4.28
C GLY A 51 10.23 -8.56 -2.78
N LEU A 52 9.07 -8.06 -2.36
CA LEU A 52 8.76 -7.53 -1.03
C LEU A 52 7.57 -8.26 -0.37
N GLU A 53 7.31 -9.51 -0.73
CA GLU A 53 6.14 -10.31 -0.32
C GLU A 53 6.04 -10.46 1.20
N ASN A 54 7.18 -10.52 1.89
CA ASN A 54 7.25 -10.65 3.35
C ASN A 54 7.16 -9.31 4.10
N SER A 55 6.94 -8.19 3.39
CA SER A 55 6.96 -6.85 4.00
C SER A 55 5.68 -6.51 4.73
N LEU A 56 4.58 -7.20 4.42
CA LEU A 56 3.29 -7.01 5.10
C LEU A 56 3.27 -7.81 6.41
N SER A 57 3.11 -7.12 7.54
CA SER A 57 3.21 -7.75 8.86
C SER A 57 1.87 -8.20 9.45
N ARG A 58 0.75 -7.63 8.97
CA ARG A 58 -0.61 -7.95 9.43
C ARG A 58 -1.67 -7.43 8.46
N ILE A 59 -2.81 -8.12 8.41
CA ILE A 59 -4.05 -7.64 7.80
C ILE A 59 -5.12 -7.51 8.89
N ARG A 60 -5.77 -6.35 9.00
CA ARG A 60 -6.87 -6.11 9.95
C ARG A 60 -8.12 -5.66 9.20
N TYR A 61 -9.24 -6.36 9.41
CA TYR A 61 -10.57 -5.93 8.98
C TYR A 61 -11.26 -5.24 10.15
N SER A 62 -11.42 -3.91 10.09
CA SER A 62 -12.00 -3.13 11.18
C SER A 62 -12.66 -1.86 10.69
N ASN A 63 -13.84 -1.54 11.24
CA ASN A 63 -14.48 -0.23 11.06
C ASN A 63 -13.91 0.84 11.98
N GLU A 64 -13.18 0.43 13.02
CA GLU A 64 -12.42 1.31 13.89
C GLU A 64 -11.09 1.64 13.21
N VAL A 65 -11.14 2.18 11.99
CA VAL A 65 -9.95 2.67 11.32
C VAL A 65 -9.44 3.86 12.13
N GLN A 66 -8.59 3.57 13.13
CA GLN A 66 -7.80 4.54 13.85
C GLN A 66 -6.66 5.01 12.93
N LEU A 67 -7.01 5.62 11.79
CA LEU A 67 -6.10 6.57 11.19
C LEU A 67 -6.38 7.87 11.93
N GLN A 68 -5.33 8.49 12.49
CA GLN A 68 -5.40 9.80 13.16
C GLN A 68 -5.88 10.96 12.25
N ARG A 69 -6.46 10.66 11.09
CA ARG A 69 -7.07 11.64 10.19
C ARG A 69 -8.57 11.70 10.51
N LYS A 70 -9.11 12.90 10.68
CA LYS A 70 -10.54 13.19 10.92
C LYS A 70 -11.50 12.70 9.83
N ASP A 71 -11.02 11.98 8.82
CA ASP A 71 -11.84 11.38 7.77
C ASP A 71 -12.38 10.03 8.22
N ARG A 72 -13.64 10.01 8.66
CA ARG A 72 -14.41 8.80 8.97
C ARG A 72 -14.67 7.90 7.74
N ASN A 73 -14.15 8.29 6.58
CA ASN A 73 -14.31 7.63 5.29
C ASN A 73 -13.05 6.87 4.84
N ALA A 74 -12.01 6.74 5.67
CA ALA A 74 -10.81 6.01 5.26
C ALA A 74 -11.15 4.54 4.90
N LEU A 75 -10.81 4.18 3.68
CA LEU A 75 -11.29 2.97 2.99
C LEU A 75 -10.40 1.76 3.30
N ALA A 76 -9.11 1.95 3.14
CA ALA A 76 -8.01 1.11 3.61
C ALA A 76 -6.85 2.02 4.03
N GLY A 77 -5.87 1.49 4.75
CA GLY A 77 -4.70 2.25 5.14
C GLY A 77 -3.59 1.38 5.70
N VAL A 78 -2.35 1.78 5.46
CA VAL A 78 -1.15 1.13 6.02
C VAL A 78 -0.51 2.01 7.08
N ASN A 79 -0.18 1.41 8.24
CA ASN A 79 0.48 2.12 9.33
C ASN A 79 2.02 2.07 9.28
N GLY A 80 2.65 2.64 10.32
CA GLY A 80 4.10 2.67 10.55
C GLY A 80 4.81 1.32 10.55
N PHE A 81 4.07 0.22 10.68
CA PHE A 81 4.59 -1.14 10.88
C PHE A 81 4.19 -2.09 9.73
N ASN A 82 3.82 -1.56 8.56
CA ASN A 82 3.31 -2.34 7.42
C ASN A 82 2.11 -3.21 7.78
N GLN A 83 1.22 -2.71 8.64
CA GLN A 83 -0.05 -3.36 8.92
C GLN A 83 -1.11 -2.73 8.03
N LEU A 84 -1.72 -3.54 7.17
CA LEU A 84 -2.82 -3.13 6.31
C LEU A 84 -4.13 -3.23 7.09
N THR A 85 -4.85 -2.13 7.22
CA THR A 85 -6.21 -2.10 7.74
C THR A 85 -7.19 -1.85 6.61
N ILE A 86 -8.25 -2.66 6.53
CA ILE A 86 -9.32 -2.54 5.53
C ILE A 86 -10.64 -2.32 6.26
N SER A 87 -11.36 -1.25 5.91
CA SER A 87 -12.65 -0.92 6.51
C SER A 87 -13.74 -1.87 6.04
N ASN A 88 -14.50 -2.44 6.98
CA ASN A 88 -15.67 -3.26 6.64
C ASN A 88 -16.81 -2.44 6.04
N ASN A 89 -16.89 -1.15 6.34
CA ASN A 89 -17.84 -0.21 5.72
C ASN A 89 -17.45 0.06 4.27
N TYR A 90 -16.15 0.20 3.99
CA TYR A 90 -15.66 0.32 2.63
C TYR A 90 -15.97 -0.92 1.79
N LEU A 91 -15.73 -2.11 2.35
CA LEU A 91 -16.05 -3.37 1.67
C LEU A 91 -17.55 -3.55 1.40
N LYS A 92 -18.44 -2.79 2.08
CA LYS A 92 -19.89 -2.80 1.82
C LYS A 92 -20.35 -1.77 0.80
N SER A 93 -19.56 -0.74 0.48
CA SER A 93 -20.04 0.35 -0.38
C SER A 93 -20.31 -0.12 -1.81
N GLU A 94 -21.45 0.27 -2.38
CA GLU A 94 -21.84 -0.07 -3.76
C GLU A 94 -21.43 1.01 -4.77
N ASN A 95 -21.37 2.28 -4.34
CA ASN A 95 -20.89 3.40 -5.14
C ASN A 95 -19.45 3.77 -4.77
N ARG A 96 -18.56 3.72 -5.77
CA ARG A 96 -17.12 3.95 -5.62
C ARG A 96 -16.61 5.10 -6.48
N GLU A 97 -17.34 6.21 -6.50
CA GLU A 97 -16.68 7.49 -6.80
C GLU A 97 -15.78 7.86 -5.62
N THR A 98 -14.70 7.09 -5.45
CA THR A 98 -13.66 7.41 -4.49
C THR A 98 -12.76 8.39 -5.21
N GLY A 99 -13.10 9.67 -5.14
CA GLY A 99 -12.13 10.72 -5.39
C GLY A 99 -11.05 10.65 -4.31
N TYR A 100 -10.19 9.64 -4.33
CA TYR A 100 -9.10 9.45 -3.36
C TYR A 100 -7.92 8.70 -3.97
N THR A 101 -8.13 7.92 -5.03
CA THR A 101 -7.11 7.20 -5.79
C THR A 101 -7.30 7.38 -7.30
N VAL A 102 -6.29 7.08 -8.11
CA VAL A 102 -6.34 7.10 -9.59
C VAL A 102 -7.43 6.15 -10.11
N THR A 103 -7.79 5.10 -9.34
CA THR A 103 -8.89 4.19 -9.70
C THR A 103 -9.80 3.87 -8.53
N GLY A 104 -11.11 4.01 -8.73
CA GLY A 104 -12.13 3.66 -7.72
C GLY A 104 -12.34 2.16 -7.47
N SER A 105 -11.36 1.30 -7.82
CA SER A 105 -11.48 -0.15 -7.68
C SER A 105 -10.89 -0.65 -6.35
N PHE A 106 -11.33 -1.84 -5.89
CA PHE A 106 -10.77 -2.48 -4.68
C PHE A 106 -9.33 -2.91 -4.95
N TYR A 107 -9.08 -3.49 -6.13
CA TYR A 107 -7.74 -3.78 -6.61
C TYR A 107 -6.84 -2.53 -6.61
N GLY A 108 -7.33 -1.41 -7.15
CA GLY A 108 -6.61 -0.14 -7.19
C GLY A 108 -6.33 0.47 -5.82
N THR A 109 -7.21 0.22 -4.85
CA THR A 109 -6.96 0.57 -3.45
C THR A 109 -5.83 -0.30 -2.88
N GLY A 110 -5.84 -1.60 -3.17
CA GLY A 110 -4.75 -2.50 -2.80
C GLY A 110 -3.39 -2.06 -3.37
N THR A 111 -3.34 -1.74 -4.67
CA THR A 111 -2.10 -1.28 -5.32
C THR A 111 -1.63 0.08 -4.79
N HIS A 112 -2.55 0.98 -4.42
CA HIS A 112 -2.22 2.26 -3.78
C HIS A 112 -1.56 2.03 -2.41
N GLU A 113 -2.19 1.24 -1.53
CA GLU A 113 -1.65 0.95 -0.20
C GLU A 113 -0.31 0.21 -0.26
N ALA A 114 -0.14 -0.69 -1.23
CA ALA A 114 1.14 -1.33 -1.47
C ALA A 114 2.23 -0.36 -1.91
N GLY A 115 1.90 0.73 -2.61
CA GLY A 115 2.84 1.81 -2.90
C GLY A 115 3.43 2.44 -1.65
N HIS A 116 2.62 2.63 -0.60
CA HIS A 116 3.10 3.09 0.72
C HIS A 116 4.01 2.06 1.40
N ILE A 117 3.67 0.76 1.33
CA ILE A 117 4.50 -0.33 1.87
C ILE A 117 5.86 -0.39 1.17
N VAL A 118 5.86 -0.33 -0.17
CA VAL A 118 7.08 -0.33 -0.98
C VAL A 118 7.98 0.84 -0.57
N ALA A 119 7.45 2.07 -0.58
CA ALA A 119 8.24 3.24 -0.21
C ALA A 119 8.83 3.12 1.21
N TYR A 120 8.02 2.71 2.19
CA TYR A 120 8.53 2.55 3.55
C TYR A 120 9.59 1.45 3.66
N THR A 121 9.38 0.31 3.02
CA THR A 121 10.30 -0.84 3.10
C THR A 121 11.62 -0.54 2.40
N LEU A 122 11.60 0.18 1.27
CA LEU A 122 12.82 0.64 0.59
C LEU A 122 13.57 1.67 1.44
N LEU A 123 12.85 2.59 2.07
CA LEU A 123 13.44 3.56 2.98
C LEU A 123 14.21 2.84 4.11
N THR A 124 13.59 1.85 4.76
CA THR A 124 14.22 1.15 5.89
C THR A 124 15.31 0.18 5.46
N ASN A 125 15.14 -0.56 4.36
CA ASN A 125 16.03 -1.68 4.05
C ASN A 125 17.13 -1.32 3.05
N LYS A 126 16.93 -0.31 2.21
CA LYS A 126 17.86 0.04 1.11
C LYS A 126 18.51 1.40 1.30
N VAL A 127 17.77 2.37 1.82
CA VAL A 127 18.23 3.76 1.88
C VAL A 127 18.79 4.13 3.26
N MET A 128 18.13 3.68 4.32
CA MET A 128 18.51 3.92 5.72
C MET A 128 18.58 2.62 6.54
N PRO A 129 19.31 1.58 6.09
CA PRO A 129 19.42 0.31 6.82
C PRO A 129 20.01 0.47 8.22
N ASP A 130 20.97 1.39 8.38
CA ASP A 130 21.63 1.66 9.66
C ASP A 130 20.98 2.79 10.46
N GLY A 131 19.83 3.31 9.98
CA GLY A 131 19.10 4.36 10.66
C GLY A 131 18.39 3.83 11.92
N SER A 132 18.46 4.58 13.02
CA SER A 132 17.67 4.25 14.20
C SER A 132 16.16 4.29 13.89
N PRO A 133 15.32 3.56 14.65
CA PRO A 133 13.86 3.59 14.45
C PRO A 133 13.26 5.00 14.43
N ILE A 134 13.77 5.91 15.26
CA ILE A 134 13.32 7.32 15.31
C ILE A 134 13.72 8.06 14.04
N GLN A 135 14.94 7.85 13.53
CA GLN A 135 15.39 8.47 12.27
C GLN A 135 14.59 7.96 11.08
N GLN A 136 14.32 6.65 11.01
CA GLN A 136 13.50 6.04 9.98
C GLN A 136 12.05 6.56 10.03
N ALA A 137 11.44 6.61 11.23
CA ALA A 137 10.10 7.16 11.42
C ALA A 137 10.03 8.66 11.04
N THR A 138 11.05 9.44 11.41
CA THR A 138 11.14 10.86 11.04
C THR A 138 11.32 11.05 9.54
N ALA A 139 12.15 10.22 8.89
CA ALA A 139 12.35 10.27 7.45
C ALA A 139 11.08 9.91 6.68
N ARG A 140 10.35 8.88 7.15
CA ARG A 140 9.03 8.49 6.63
C ARG A 140 8.02 9.62 6.79
N ALA A 141 7.86 10.17 8.00
CA ALA A 141 6.91 11.25 8.28
C ALA A 141 7.14 12.48 7.40
N ASN A 142 8.40 12.74 7.04
CA ASN A 142 8.78 13.85 6.16
C ASN A 142 8.72 13.52 4.65
N GLY A 143 8.37 12.28 4.29
CA GLY A 143 8.32 11.80 2.91
C GLY A 143 9.67 11.91 2.19
N LYS A 144 10.79 11.66 2.89
CA LYS A 144 12.13 11.96 2.35
C LYS A 144 12.46 11.11 1.13
N LEU A 145 12.11 9.82 1.13
CA LEU A 145 12.33 8.94 -0.01
C LEU A 145 11.47 9.36 -1.19
N GLU A 146 10.18 9.56 -0.96
CA GLU A 146 9.20 9.88 -1.99
C GLU A 146 9.54 11.20 -2.68
N LYS A 147 9.99 12.21 -1.91
CA LYS A 147 10.54 13.45 -2.48
C LYS A 147 11.77 13.19 -3.34
N ALA A 148 12.67 12.30 -2.94
CA ALA A 148 13.86 11.96 -3.73
C ALA A 148 13.49 11.21 -5.02
N VAL A 149 12.57 10.25 -4.94
CA VAL A 149 12.02 9.49 -6.07
C VAL A 149 11.34 10.44 -7.06
N ILE A 150 10.46 11.34 -6.60
CA ILE A 150 9.77 12.31 -7.46
C ILE A 150 10.76 13.24 -8.13
N ARG A 151 11.78 13.74 -7.41
CA ARG A 151 12.83 14.59 -8.00
C ARG A 151 13.62 13.86 -9.08
N GLU A 152 13.99 12.62 -8.83
CA GLU A 152 14.73 11.81 -9.80
C GLU A 152 13.86 11.47 -11.02
N ALA A 153 12.61 11.08 -10.80
CA ALA A 153 11.65 10.84 -11.88
C ALA A 153 11.42 12.11 -12.71
N ALA A 154 11.31 13.28 -12.08
CA ALA A 154 11.16 14.55 -12.79
C ALA A 154 12.36 14.89 -13.68
N LYS A 155 13.59 14.59 -13.23
CA LYS A 155 14.80 14.75 -14.06
C LYS A 155 14.77 13.83 -15.27
N ARG A 156 14.42 12.55 -15.08
CA ARG A 156 14.35 11.56 -16.16
C ARG A 156 13.26 11.86 -17.17
N TYR A 157 12.14 12.43 -16.71
CA TYR A 157 10.99 12.75 -17.56
C TYR A 157 11.09 14.14 -18.21
N GLY A 158 11.83 15.08 -17.61
CA GLY A 158 11.95 16.47 -18.07
C GLY A 158 10.89 17.42 -17.49
N SER A 159 9.95 16.94 -16.68
CA SER A 159 8.97 17.75 -15.96
C SER A 159 8.40 17.00 -14.74
N ASN A 160 7.63 17.67 -13.89
CA ASN A 160 6.96 17.08 -12.72
C ASN A 160 5.43 17.22 -12.83
N PRO A 161 4.78 16.55 -13.80
CA PRO A 161 3.36 16.71 -14.03
C PRO A 161 2.54 16.15 -12.86
N GLN A 162 1.30 16.64 -12.75
CA GLN A 162 0.32 16.07 -11.84
C GLN A 162 -0.16 14.72 -12.37
N ILE A 163 -0.28 13.71 -11.49
CA ILE A 163 -0.66 12.34 -11.85
C ILE A 163 -2.15 12.10 -11.62
N SER A 164 -2.68 12.67 -10.54
CA SER A 164 -4.10 12.63 -10.20
C SER A 164 -4.48 13.89 -9.42
N LYS A 165 -5.78 14.11 -9.21
CA LYS A 165 -6.27 15.18 -8.31
C LYS A 165 -5.62 15.09 -6.92
N TYR A 166 -5.32 13.88 -6.43
CA TYR A 166 -4.81 13.59 -5.07
C TYR A 166 -3.29 13.46 -4.97
N GLY A 167 -2.58 13.13 -6.05
CA GLY A 167 -1.11 13.20 -6.11
C GLY A 167 -0.54 14.61 -5.88
N SER A 168 -1.40 15.61 -5.71
CA SER A 168 -1.07 16.98 -5.29
C SER A 168 -0.97 17.16 -3.78
N THR A 169 -1.52 16.26 -2.96
CA THR A 169 -1.70 16.45 -1.50
C THR A 169 -0.44 16.14 -0.68
N SER A 170 0.33 15.13 -1.05
CA SER A 170 1.67 14.88 -0.48
C SER A 170 2.55 14.04 -1.40
N SER A 171 3.86 14.04 -1.16
CA SER A 171 4.79 13.19 -1.89
C SER A 171 4.50 11.70 -1.73
N ALA A 172 4.03 11.27 -0.55
CA ALA A 172 3.65 9.88 -0.29
C ALA A 172 2.45 9.47 -1.16
N GLU A 173 1.38 10.28 -1.15
CA GLU A 173 0.20 10.04 -1.99
C GLU A 173 0.56 10.05 -3.47
N LYS A 174 1.45 10.95 -3.93
CA LYS A 174 1.88 10.99 -5.32
C LYS A 174 2.57 9.69 -5.76
N VAL A 175 3.43 9.13 -4.92
CA VAL A 175 4.12 7.87 -5.22
C VAL A 175 3.15 6.69 -5.17
N ALA A 176 2.29 6.61 -4.15
CA ALA A 176 1.26 5.57 -4.06
C ALA A 176 0.27 5.60 -5.24
N GLU A 177 -0.12 6.79 -5.68
CA GLU A 177 -0.96 6.99 -6.87
C GLU A 177 -0.27 6.57 -8.16
N ALA A 178 1.02 6.89 -8.31
CA ALA A 178 1.80 6.45 -9.46
C ALA A 178 1.89 4.92 -9.54
N VAL A 179 2.11 4.26 -8.39
CA VAL A 179 2.07 2.80 -8.30
C VAL A 179 0.67 2.31 -8.69
N SER A 180 -0.39 2.83 -8.07
CA SER A 180 -1.75 2.40 -8.40
C SER A 180 -2.08 2.54 -9.88
N ASP A 181 -1.76 3.67 -10.50
CA ASP A 181 -1.95 3.94 -11.92
C ASP A 181 -1.27 2.88 -12.81
N VAL A 182 -0.01 2.56 -12.53
CA VAL A 182 0.76 1.58 -13.34
C VAL A 182 0.14 0.18 -13.30
N TYR A 183 -0.31 -0.30 -12.14
CA TYR A 183 -0.81 -1.67 -12.01
C TYR A 183 -2.29 -1.80 -12.43
N THR A 184 -3.05 -0.72 -12.32
CA THR A 184 -4.47 -0.70 -12.69
C THR A 184 -4.68 -0.41 -14.18
N ASN A 185 -4.02 0.63 -14.70
CA ASN A 185 -4.18 1.08 -16.08
C ASN A 185 -3.15 0.46 -17.04
N LYS A 186 -2.08 -0.17 -16.51
CA LYS A 186 -1.08 -0.94 -17.28
C LYS A 186 -0.54 -0.13 -18.47
N ALA A 187 -0.80 -0.60 -19.70
CA ALA A 187 -0.40 0.06 -20.95
C ALA A 187 -1.01 1.46 -21.15
N LYS A 188 -2.06 1.83 -20.41
CA LYS A 188 -2.70 3.15 -20.45
C LYS A 188 -2.29 4.07 -19.29
N ALA A 189 -1.47 3.60 -18.35
CA ALA A 189 -0.99 4.40 -17.24
C ALA A 189 -0.23 5.64 -17.72
N ASN A 190 -0.27 6.72 -16.93
CA ASN A 190 0.44 7.95 -17.21
C ASN A 190 1.96 7.67 -17.37
N PRO A 191 2.60 8.17 -18.44
CA PRO A 191 4.04 7.95 -18.65
C PRO A 191 4.91 8.37 -17.45
N TYR A 192 4.54 9.45 -16.76
CA TYR A 192 5.27 9.90 -15.59
C TYR A 192 5.11 8.96 -14.39
N SER A 193 3.93 8.34 -14.21
CA SER A 193 3.73 7.30 -13.20
C SER A 193 4.69 6.13 -13.39
N ARG A 194 4.92 5.71 -14.66
CA ARG A 194 5.89 4.65 -14.99
C ARG A 194 7.31 5.04 -14.62
N VAL A 195 7.70 6.29 -14.87
CA VAL A 195 9.04 6.77 -14.48
C VAL A 195 9.21 6.74 -12.96
N ILE A 196 8.18 7.13 -12.18
CA ILE A 196 8.22 7.02 -10.72
C ILE A 196 8.39 5.56 -10.28
N VAL A 197 7.60 4.64 -10.83
CA VAL A 197 7.72 3.20 -10.52
C VAL A 197 9.09 2.66 -10.91
N GLN A 198 9.64 3.08 -12.05
CA GLN A 198 11.00 2.70 -12.44
C GLN A 198 12.04 3.19 -11.44
N VAL A 199 11.95 4.43 -10.95
CA VAL A 199 12.89 4.93 -9.94
C VAL A 199 12.77 4.16 -8.61
N LEU A 200 11.57 3.71 -8.24
CA LEU A 200 11.41 2.80 -7.09
C LEU A 200 12.11 1.46 -7.34
N LYS A 201 11.96 0.87 -8.54
CA LYS A 201 12.65 -0.38 -8.91
C LYS A 201 14.17 -0.22 -8.90
N ASP A 202 14.67 0.90 -9.42
CA ASP A 202 16.09 1.24 -9.36
C ASP A 202 16.58 1.44 -7.92
N THR A 203 15.72 1.95 -7.02
CA THR A 203 16.05 2.03 -5.59
C THR A 203 16.17 0.63 -4.98
N GLN A 204 15.29 -0.29 -5.37
CA GLN A 204 15.29 -1.67 -4.90
C GLN A 204 16.51 -2.46 -5.38
N SER A 205 16.88 -2.33 -6.66
CA SER A 205 18.08 -2.94 -7.24
C SER A 205 19.38 -2.28 -6.75
N GLY A 206 19.31 -1.03 -6.32
CA GLY A 206 20.46 -0.24 -5.87
C GLY A 206 21.07 0.65 -6.95
N ASP A 207 20.47 0.71 -8.14
CA ASP A 207 20.86 1.58 -9.26
C ASP A 207 20.56 3.06 -8.98
N PHE A 208 19.57 3.35 -8.12
CA PHE A 208 19.34 4.68 -7.57
C PHE A 208 19.54 4.69 -6.06
N LYS A 209 20.52 5.46 -5.58
CA LYS A 209 20.82 5.62 -4.15
C LYS A 209 20.47 7.04 -3.69
N PRO A 210 19.24 7.28 -3.21
CA PRO A 210 18.85 8.61 -2.79
C PRO A 210 19.69 9.08 -1.59
N LYS A 211 20.29 10.26 -1.71
CA LYS A 211 21.02 10.90 -0.62
C LYS A 211 20.04 11.48 0.39
N ILE A 212 19.85 10.79 1.52
CA ILE A 212 19.00 11.24 2.62
C ILE A 212 19.88 11.58 3.83
N ASN A 213 19.88 12.85 4.24
CA ASN A 213 20.62 13.28 5.44
C ASN A 213 19.95 12.77 6.72
N TYR A 214 20.74 12.08 7.55
CA TYR A 214 20.35 11.48 8.84
C TYR A 214 20.19 12.49 9.98
N ASN A 215 20.64 13.74 9.79
CA ASN A 215 20.48 14.81 10.78
C ASN A 215 19.01 15.27 10.83
N SER A 216 18.20 14.54 11.60
CA SER A 216 17.07 15.16 12.29
C SER A 216 17.68 16.14 13.29
N GLY A 217 17.51 17.44 13.04
CA GLY A 217 17.75 18.46 14.04
C GLY A 217 16.79 18.27 15.21
N ILE A 218 17.03 17.27 16.05
CA ILE A 218 16.47 17.21 17.39
C ILE A 218 17.22 18.32 18.14
N LYS A 219 16.66 19.54 18.11
CA LYS A 219 16.98 20.51 19.15
C LYS A 219 16.50 19.86 20.44
N ARG A 220 17.45 19.40 21.26
CA ARG A 220 17.19 19.10 22.66
C ARG A 220 16.66 20.40 23.27
N TYR A 221 15.38 20.44 23.61
CA TYR A 221 14.83 21.45 24.50
C TYR A 221 15.15 21.05 25.93
#